data_AF-A0A970ZY08-F1
#
_entry.id   AF-A0A970ZY08-F1
#
_cell.length_a   1.000
_cell.length_b   1.000
_cell.length_c   1.000
_cell.angle_alpha   90.00
_cell.angle_beta   90.00
_cell.angle_gamma   90.00
#
_symmetry.space_group_name_H-M   'P 1'
#
loop_
_entity.id
_entity.type
_entity.pdbx_description
1 polymer ?
#
loop_
_entity_poly.entity_id
_entity_poly.type
_entity_poly.pdbx_seq_one_letter_code
_entity_poly.pdbx_strand_id
1 'polypeptide(L)'
;MPTVEEQIQPQIERTAIAARPATAPRRIHRAQGHDLLRRVGTKDLGRLARQLSTLLHAGMPLVPALSALVEQMQCVPKKRGVRWGHSTEPLAPIVERVRDDVNAGSSLAEALGRHPSLFSALFVNMVAAGEAGGAL
;
A
#
# COMPACT_ATOMS: atom_id res chain seq x y z
N MET A 1 69.55 -6.32 -9.74
CA MET A 1 69.62 -7.08 -11.01
C MET A 1 69.45 -8.56 -10.68
N PRO A 2 68.40 -9.24 -11.15
CA PRO A 2 67.10 -8.76 -11.68
C PRO A 2 65.90 -9.34 -10.87
N THR A 3 64.79 -8.62 -10.65
CA THR A 3 63.66 -8.27 -11.54
C THR A 3 62.78 -9.47 -11.92
N VAL A 4 61.52 -9.48 -11.42
CA VAL A 4 60.24 -9.90 -12.05
C VAL A 4 59.16 -9.75 -10.97
N GLU A 5 58.48 -8.62 -10.76
CA GLU A 5 57.57 -7.93 -11.67
C GLU A 5 56.92 -8.85 -12.72
N GLU A 6 55.59 -8.94 -12.62
CA GLU A 6 54.67 -9.20 -13.72
C GLU A 6 54.60 -10.63 -14.25
N GLN A 7 53.73 -11.45 -13.64
CA GLN A 7 52.94 -12.42 -14.41
C GLN A 7 51.47 -12.45 -13.97
N ILE A 8 50.69 -11.57 -14.62
CA ILE A 8 49.50 -11.96 -15.40
C ILE A 8 48.26 -12.40 -14.61
N GLN A 9 47.31 -11.46 -14.44
CA GLN A 9 45.88 -11.76 -14.63
C GLN A 9 45.68 -12.33 -16.03
N PRO A 10 44.86 -13.38 -16.26
CA PRO A 10 43.40 -13.25 -16.16
C PRO A 10 42.61 -14.55 -15.87
N GLN A 11 41.53 -14.50 -15.09
CA GLN A 11 40.37 -15.37 -15.32
C GLN A 11 39.11 -14.54 -15.14
N ILE A 12 38.74 -13.92 -16.25
CA ILE A 12 37.44 -13.32 -16.51
C ILE A 12 36.47 -14.49 -16.63
N GLU A 13 35.83 -14.89 -15.54
CA GLU A 13 34.60 -15.67 -15.65
C GLU A 13 33.49 -14.74 -16.12
N ARG A 14 33.36 -14.71 -17.45
CA ARG A 14 32.16 -14.33 -18.15
C ARG A 14 30.99 -15.21 -17.65
N THR A 15 30.21 -14.65 -16.74
CA THR A 15 28.76 -14.88 -16.71
C THR A 15 28.12 -13.50 -16.75
N ALA A 16 27.99 -12.87 -17.92
CA ALA A 16 26.94 -13.15 -18.87
C ALA A 16 25.53 -13.14 -18.22
N ILE A 17 24.92 -11.96 -18.34
CA ILE A 17 23.51 -11.76 -18.71
C ILE A 17 22.47 -11.80 -17.59
N ALA A 18 21.57 -10.81 -17.72
CA ALA A 18 20.15 -10.79 -17.37
C ALA A 18 19.83 -9.86 -16.20
N ALA A 19 19.62 -8.58 -16.51
CA ALA A 19 18.29 -8.06 -16.83
C ALA A 19 17.53 -7.69 -15.55
N ARG A 20 17.38 -6.37 -15.38
CA ARG A 20 16.34 -5.74 -14.57
C ARG A 20 15.05 -6.55 -14.75
N PRO A 21 14.35 -7.00 -13.69
CA PRO A 21 13.04 -7.55 -13.90
C PRO A 21 12.17 -6.43 -14.46
N ALA A 22 11.90 -6.54 -15.76
CA ALA A 22 10.90 -5.78 -16.44
C ALA A 22 9.60 -6.00 -15.68
N THR A 23 9.01 -4.88 -15.26
CA THR A 23 7.62 -4.73 -14.85
C THR A 23 6.73 -5.76 -15.54
N ALA A 24 6.31 -6.77 -14.78
CA ALA A 24 5.31 -7.72 -15.23
C ALA A 24 4.04 -6.93 -15.60
N PRO A 25 3.43 -7.15 -16.77
CA PRO A 25 2.13 -6.56 -17.04
C PRO A 25 1.16 -7.12 -16.00
N ARG A 26 0.73 -6.26 -15.06
CA ARG A 26 -0.36 -6.54 -14.13
C ARG A 26 -1.52 -7.06 -14.97
N ARG A 27 -1.89 -8.33 -14.79
CA ARG A 27 -3.10 -8.91 -15.38
C ARG A 27 -4.24 -7.98 -15.02
N ILE A 28 -4.72 -7.23 -16.01
CA ILE A 28 -5.91 -6.40 -15.89
C ILE A 28 -7.03 -7.41 -15.79
N HIS A 29 -7.42 -7.75 -14.56
CA HIS A 29 -8.59 -8.58 -14.31
C HIS A 29 -9.75 -7.87 -14.98
N ARG A 30 -10.32 -8.53 -15.99
CA ARG A 30 -11.47 -8.09 -16.78
C ARG A 30 -12.60 -7.79 -15.79
N ALA A 31 -12.77 -6.51 -15.45
CA ALA A 31 -13.73 -6.04 -14.49
C ALA A 31 -15.13 -6.41 -14.98
N GLN A 32 -15.76 -7.40 -14.34
CA GLN A 32 -17.18 -7.60 -14.48
C GLN A 32 -17.89 -6.39 -13.86
N GLY A 33 -18.77 -5.76 -14.64
CA GLY A 33 -19.30 -4.40 -14.43
C GLY A 33 -20.20 -4.17 -13.20
N HIS A 34 -20.02 -4.91 -12.10
CA HIS A 34 -20.77 -4.70 -10.86
C HIS A 34 -19.90 -4.55 -9.59
N ASP A 35 -18.58 -4.76 -9.67
CA ASP A 35 -17.67 -4.75 -8.50
C ASP A 35 -16.97 -3.41 -8.25
N LEU A 36 -17.18 -2.39 -9.09
CA LEU A 36 -16.57 -1.06 -8.94
C LEU A 36 -17.07 -0.29 -7.71
N LEU A 37 -18.28 -0.59 -7.23
CA LEU A 37 -18.95 0.16 -6.16
C LEU A 37 -19.21 -0.64 -4.88
N ARG A 38 -18.94 -1.94 -4.87
CA ARG A 38 -19.41 -2.81 -3.78
C ARG A 38 -18.23 -3.43 -3.05
N ARG A 39 -17.77 -2.77 -1.98
CA ARG A 39 -16.99 -3.28 -0.83
C ARG A 39 -16.76 -2.14 0.18
N VAL A 40 -16.88 -2.47 1.49
CA VAL A 40 -17.11 -1.56 2.65
C VAL A 40 -18.33 -0.65 2.50
N GLY A 41 -18.99 -0.31 3.62
CA GLY A 41 -20.03 0.71 3.59
C GLY A 41 -19.42 2.04 3.16
N THR A 42 -19.92 2.66 2.09
CA THR A 42 -19.38 3.93 1.55
C THR A 42 -19.18 5.02 2.61
N LYS A 43 -20.03 5.04 3.64
CA LYS A 43 -19.95 5.96 4.80
C LYS A 43 -18.69 5.79 5.62
N ASP A 44 -18.25 4.56 5.78
CA ASP A 44 -17.18 4.16 6.68
C ASP A 44 -15.81 4.42 6.07
N LEU A 45 -15.65 4.03 4.80
CA LEU A 45 -14.48 4.38 4.00
C LEU A 45 -14.34 5.91 3.87
N GLY A 46 -15.47 6.62 3.69
CA GLY A 46 -15.48 8.08 3.66
C GLY A 46 -15.04 8.74 4.97
N ARG A 47 -15.42 8.18 6.13
CA ARG A 47 -14.95 8.66 7.44
C ARG A 47 -13.44 8.47 7.58
N LEU A 48 -12.94 7.27 7.26
CA LEU A 48 -11.51 6.97 7.32
C LEU A 48 -10.71 7.91 6.43
N ALA A 49 -11.11 8.07 5.17
CA ALA A 49 -10.45 8.96 4.22
C ALA A 49 -10.44 10.42 4.71
N ARG A 50 -11.54 10.90 5.29
CA ARG A 50 -11.63 12.26 5.85
C ARG A 50 -10.74 12.44 7.08
N GLN A 51 -10.71 11.47 7.99
CA GLN A 51 -9.87 11.54 9.19
C GLN A 51 -8.39 11.50 8.79
N LEU A 52 -8.01 10.60 7.88
CA LEU A 52 -6.65 10.53 7.34
C LEU A 52 -6.26 11.86 6.68
N SER A 53 -7.12 12.40 5.82
CA SER A 53 -6.91 13.69 5.17
C SER A 53 -6.72 14.81 6.19
N THR A 54 -7.51 14.85 7.27
CA THR A 54 -7.37 15.86 8.32
C THR A 54 -6.01 15.79 9.01
N LEU A 55 -5.54 14.59 9.33
CA LEU A 55 -4.24 14.38 9.97
C LEU A 55 -3.08 14.77 9.04
N LEU A 56 -3.14 14.38 7.77
CA LEU A 56 -2.13 14.73 6.77
C LEU A 56 -2.09 16.25 6.51
N HIS A 57 -3.25 16.91 6.39
CA HIS A 57 -3.34 18.37 6.27
C HIS A 57 -2.81 19.11 7.51
N ALA A 58 -2.86 18.47 8.69
CA ALA A 58 -2.26 19.00 9.90
C ALA A 58 -0.72 18.80 9.96
N GLY A 59 -0.12 18.24 8.92
CA GLY A 59 1.32 17.96 8.84
C GLY A 59 1.74 16.69 9.60
N MET A 60 0.79 15.85 10.02
CA MET A 60 1.13 14.57 10.64
C MET A 60 1.70 13.61 9.58
N PRO A 61 2.85 12.97 9.84
CA PRO A 61 3.39 11.98 8.92
C PRO A 61 2.43 10.80 8.72
N LEU A 62 2.44 10.19 7.54
CA LEU A 62 1.48 9.16 7.12
C LEU A 62 1.40 7.96 8.08
N VAL A 63 2.55 7.41 8.51
CA VAL A 63 2.59 6.24 9.39
C VAL A 63 1.97 6.55 10.77
N PRO A 64 2.37 7.63 11.49
CA PRO A 64 1.68 8.09 12.69
C PRO A 64 0.18 8.34 12.50
N ALA A 65 -0.23 8.92 11.37
CA ALA A 65 -1.64 9.17 11.07
C ALA A 65 -2.43 7.86 10.96
N LEU A 66 -1.88 6.86 10.28
CA LEU A 66 -2.47 5.52 10.18
C LEU A 66 -2.54 4.83 11.55
N SER A 67 -1.51 4.94 12.39
CA SER A 67 -1.52 4.41 13.76
C SER A 67 -2.65 5.02 14.61
N ALA A 68 -2.80 6.35 14.57
CA ALA A 68 -3.86 7.04 15.30
C ALA A 68 -5.25 6.59 14.85
N LEU A 69 -5.44 6.34 13.55
CA LEU A 69 -6.71 5.81 13.02
C LEU A 69 -6.99 4.39 13.53
N VAL A 70 -5.99 3.51 13.55
CA VAL A 70 -6.11 2.15 14.08
C VAL A 70 -6.54 2.18 15.55
N GLU A 71 -5.88 3.00 16.37
CA GLU A 71 -6.20 3.17 17.80
C GLU A 71 -7.62 3.69 18.00
N GLN A 72 -8.04 4.70 17.23
CA GLN A 72 -9.39 5.25 17.27
C GLN A 72 -10.45 4.19 16.93
N MET A 73 -10.16 3.33 15.96
CA MET A 73 -11.07 2.25 15.54
C MET A 73 -11.18 1.13 16.58
N GLN A 74 -10.09 0.86 17.32
CA GLN A 74 -10.06 -0.15 18.39
C GLN A 74 -10.71 0.34 19.69
N CYS A 75 -10.68 1.65 19.97
CA CYS A 75 -11.27 2.27 21.15
C CYS A 75 -12.81 2.33 21.13
N VAL A 76 -13.47 2.06 20.00
CA VAL A 76 -14.93 2.05 19.92
C VAL A 76 -15.48 0.80 20.63
N PRO A 77 -16.29 0.93 21.71
CA PRO A 77 -16.77 -0.22 22.46
C PRO A 77 -17.61 -1.16 21.58
N LYS A 78 -17.18 -2.43 21.50
CA LYS A 78 -17.80 -3.56 20.75
C LYS A 78 -19.30 -3.81 21.04
N LYS A 79 -19.89 -3.11 22.02
CA LYS A 79 -21.29 -3.26 22.48
C LYS A 79 -22.34 -2.70 21.52
N ARG A 80 -21.97 -1.80 20.62
CA ARG A 80 -22.77 -1.56 19.41
C ARG A 80 -22.14 -2.44 18.35
N GLY A 81 -22.91 -3.38 17.80
CA GLY A 81 -22.53 -4.17 16.64
C GLY A 81 -22.32 -3.26 15.43
N VAL A 82 -21.26 -2.46 15.45
CA VAL A 82 -20.77 -1.72 14.29
C VAL A 82 -20.02 -2.74 13.47
N ARG A 83 -20.80 -3.59 12.80
CA ARG A 83 -20.36 -4.30 11.62
C ARG A 83 -20.16 -3.22 10.56
N TRP A 84 -18.91 -2.72 10.45
CA TRP A 84 -18.49 -1.69 9.50
C TRP A 84 -18.69 -2.23 8.08
N GLY A 85 -19.88 -1.98 7.52
CA GLY A 85 -20.30 -2.46 6.20
C GLY A 85 -20.53 -3.97 6.06
N HIS A 86 -20.93 -4.36 4.85
CA HIS A 86 -21.26 -5.73 4.44
C HIS A 86 -20.03 -6.63 4.21
N SER A 87 -18.85 -6.23 4.70
CA SER A 87 -17.60 -6.96 4.47
C SER A 87 -17.36 -8.00 5.56
N THR A 88 -16.82 -9.15 5.17
CA THR A 88 -16.54 -10.30 6.04
C THR A 88 -15.41 -10.03 7.03
N GLU A 89 -14.60 -9.00 6.79
CA GLU A 89 -13.37 -8.71 7.55
C GLU A 89 -13.45 -7.34 8.25
N PRO A 90 -13.05 -7.23 9.52
CA PRO A 90 -13.00 -5.96 10.23
C PRO A 90 -11.98 -5.00 9.59
N LEU A 91 -12.35 -3.72 9.44
CA LEU A 91 -11.51 -2.69 8.81
C LEU A 91 -10.21 -2.42 9.59
N ALA A 92 -10.27 -2.45 10.93
CA ALA A 92 -9.12 -2.12 11.80
C ALA A 92 -7.85 -2.95 11.51
N PRO A 93 -7.87 -4.30 11.49
CA PRO A 93 -6.68 -5.09 11.18
C PRO A 93 -6.20 -4.91 9.73
N ILE A 94 -7.07 -4.50 8.81
CA ILE A 94 -6.65 -4.20 7.44
C ILE A 94 -5.90 -2.86 7.40
N VAL A 95 -6.38 -1.84 8.09
CA VAL A 95 -5.67 -0.56 8.20
C VAL A 95 -4.34 -0.74 8.94
N GLU A 96 -4.28 -1.64 9.92
CA GLU A 96 -3.03 -2.02 10.59
C GLU A 96 -2.02 -2.66 9.64
N ARG A 97 -2.44 -3.63 8.81
CA ARG A 97 -1.57 -4.21 7.77
C ARG A 97 -1.11 -3.16 6.76
N VAL A 98 -1.99 -2.24 6.36
CA VAL A 98 -1.65 -1.14 5.45
C VAL A 98 -0.58 -0.23 6.08
N ARG A 99 -0.71 0.11 7.37
CA ARG A 99 0.32 0.85 8.11
C ARG A 99 1.66 0.12 8.07
N ASP A 100 1.66 -1.18 8.35
CA ASP A 100 2.88 -1.99 8.41
C ASP A 100 3.57 -2.08 7.05
N ASP A 101 2.79 -2.27 5.97
CA ASP A 101 3.30 -2.29 4.60
C ASP A 101 3.90 -0.94 4.18
N VAL A 102 3.27 0.18 4.58
CA VAL A 102 3.80 1.53 4.33
C VAL A 102 5.06 1.78 5.15
N ASN A 103 5.09 1.36 6.40
CA ASN A 103 6.27 1.45 7.25
C ASN A 103 7.44 0.60 6.73
N ALA A 104 7.15 -0.50 6.02
CA ALA A 104 8.13 -1.32 5.31
C ALA A 104 8.58 -0.73 3.95
N GLY A 105 8.01 0.41 3.54
CA GLY A 105 8.40 1.14 2.33
C GLY A 105 7.52 0.91 1.10
N SER A 106 6.38 0.22 1.24
CA SER A 106 5.38 0.18 0.16
C SER A 106 4.68 1.53 0.03
N SER A 107 4.20 1.86 -1.18
CA SER A 107 3.31 3.02 -1.35
C SER A 107 1.95 2.78 -0.67
N LEU A 108 1.23 3.83 -0.29
CA LEU A 108 -0.12 3.68 0.29
C LEU A 108 -1.07 3.00 -0.71
N ALA A 109 -0.98 3.37 -1.98
CA ALA A 109 -1.77 2.75 -3.05
C ALA A 109 -1.46 1.25 -3.22
N GLU A 110 -0.19 0.86 -3.13
CA GLU A 110 0.22 -0.54 -3.19
C GLU A 110 -0.32 -1.34 -2.00
N ALA A 111 -0.19 -0.80 -0.79
CA ALA A 111 -0.69 -1.42 0.43
C ALA A 111 -2.22 -1.58 0.42
N LEU A 112 -2.96 -0.52 0.05
CA LEU A 112 -4.42 -0.57 -0.10
C LEU A 112 -4.85 -1.56 -1.20
N GLY A 113 -4.08 -1.65 -2.29
CA GLY A 113 -4.33 -2.54 -3.41
C GLY A 113 -4.26 -4.04 -3.06
N ARG A 114 -3.60 -4.41 -1.95
CA ARG A 114 -3.58 -5.79 -1.42
C ARG A 114 -4.90 -6.19 -0.76
N HIS A 115 -5.79 -5.24 -0.51
CA HIS A 115 -7.09 -5.46 0.13
C HIS A 115 -8.25 -5.09 -0.82
N PRO A 116 -8.39 -5.76 -1.98
CA PRO A 116 -9.44 -5.45 -2.93
C PRO A 116 -10.84 -5.73 -2.39
N SER A 117 -10.96 -6.50 -1.28
CA SER A 117 -12.19 -6.78 -0.53
C SER A 117 -12.72 -5.56 0.24
N LEU A 118 -11.93 -4.50 0.37
CA LEU A 118 -12.37 -3.27 1.01
C LEU A 118 -12.18 -2.03 0.14
N PHE A 119 -11.08 -1.97 -0.61
CA PHE A 119 -10.75 -0.81 -1.45
C PHE A 119 -11.02 -1.15 -2.91
N SER A 120 -11.91 -0.38 -3.54
CA SER A 120 -12.17 -0.54 -4.97
C SER A 120 -10.96 -0.10 -5.78
N ALA A 121 -10.83 -0.62 -7.00
CA ALA A 121 -9.76 -0.21 -7.91
C ALA A 121 -9.76 1.31 -8.17
N LEU A 122 -10.94 1.93 -8.22
CA LEU A 122 -11.08 3.38 -8.35
C LEU A 122 -10.47 4.12 -7.15
N PHE A 123 -10.76 3.66 -5.93
CA PHE A 123 -10.19 4.26 -4.71
C PHE A 123 -8.66 4.17 -4.71
N VAL A 124 -8.11 2.99 -5.01
CA VAL A 124 -6.66 2.77 -5.07
C VAL A 124 -6.00 3.67 -6.12
N ASN A 125 -6.61 3.81 -7.30
CA ASN A 125 -6.07 4.65 -8.36
C ASN A 125 -6.10 6.15 -8.01
N MET A 126 -7.13 6.61 -7.30
CA MET A 126 -7.17 8.00 -6.80
C MET A 126 -6.08 8.26 -5.77
N VAL A 127 -5.85 7.30 -4.85
CA VAL A 127 -4.75 7.41 -3.89
C VAL A 127 -3.41 7.45 -4.62
N ALA A 128 -3.17 6.56 -5.58
CA ALA A 128 -1.95 6.53 -6.37
C ALA A 128 -1.67 7.86 -7.08
N ALA A 129 -2.71 8.47 -7.67
CA ALA A 129 -2.60 9.79 -8.29
C ALA A 129 -2.27 10.89 -7.27
N GLY A 130 -2.85 10.81 -6.06
CA GLY A 130 -2.54 11.71 -4.95
C GLY A 130 -1.10 11.59 -4.46
N GLU A 131 -0.59 10.36 -4.27
CA GLU A 131 0.80 10.14 -3.84
C GLU A 131 1.78 10.64 -4.90
N ALA A 132 1.54 10.31 -6.16
CA ALA A 132 2.41 10.70 -7.27
C ALA A 132 2.41 12.23 -7.49
N GLY A 133 1.27 12.88 -7.24
CA GLY A 133 1.12 14.34 -7.35
C GLY A 133 1.65 15.12 -6.15
N GLY A 134 2.10 14.45 -5.08
CA GLY A 134 2.52 15.13 -3.84
C GLY A 134 1.37 15.85 -3.13
N ALA A 135 0.13 15.45 -3.40
CA ALA A 135 -1.09 16.02 -2.82
C ALA A 135 -1.59 15.18 -1.63
N LEU A 136 -0.74 14.30 -1.10
CA LEU A 136 -0.92 13.60 0.17
C LEU A 136 -0.39 14.43 1.33
#